data_AF-A0A953XLA0-F1
#
_entry.id   AF-A0A953XLA0-F1
#
_cell.length_a   1.000
_cell.length_b   1.000
_cell.length_c   1.000
_cell.angle_alpha   90.00
_cell.angle_beta   90.00
_cell.angle_gamma   90.00
#
_symmetry.space_group_name_H-M   'P 1'
#
loop_
_entity.id
_entity.type
_entity.pdbx_description
1 polymer ?
#
loop_
_entity_poly.entity_id
_entity_poly.type
_entity_poly.pdbx_seq_one_letter_code
_entity_poly.pdbx_strand_id
1 'polypeptide(L)'
;MTRWTVFLLVFAFAAPLWAVKVKLKSEDKEFEADILKLEDGQVTYKKGRKENTVPLNDFEPESQFVIKDEMTGNLGHELLGLARFALHRGLYRQARDTAKKAMLDDAVKDAAQRLMDVALILEADTALDKAIEALDAKDVEKAGPMLQDVKTRYASTPAALKADILLSTLKRVELEVKAAELEEEAKKAQAEADADEQKRRRPIDDWLTELEEQVGKHGDTKAEADKDCLDNNLSRGLPKYQDAVEALKTIRDKLKDNRKLLKYRGQDEHADRIDDKARVLIIECYYSWASNLYRGQRYDVAATVCAKGIEMDPKDRRFLSLKVDIDEYYDPLEDR
;
A
#
# COMPACT_ATOMS: atom_id res chain seq x y z
N MET A 1 52.39 3.17 -83.64
CA MET A 1 51.20 2.61 -82.97
C MET A 1 51.62 2.02 -81.62
N THR A 2 50.89 2.40 -80.56
CA THR A 2 50.67 1.70 -79.26
C THR A 2 51.89 1.30 -78.41
N ARG A 3 52.31 2.09 -77.40
CA ARG A 3 51.83 2.08 -75.98
C ARG A 3 51.66 0.68 -75.39
N TRP A 4 52.56 0.30 -74.48
CA TRP A 4 52.34 -0.74 -73.47
C TRP A 4 52.65 -0.17 -72.08
N THR A 5 51.59 -0.16 -71.28
CA THR A 5 51.47 0.33 -69.91
C THR A 5 52.09 -0.68 -68.95
N VAL A 6 53.04 -0.23 -68.12
CA VAL A 6 53.51 -0.96 -66.95
C VAL A 6 52.46 -0.79 -65.85
N PHE A 7 51.69 -1.85 -65.56
CA PHE A 7 50.81 -1.89 -64.39
C PHE A 7 51.63 -2.27 -63.15
N LEU A 8 51.80 -1.30 -62.26
CA LEU A 8 52.34 -1.46 -60.91
C LEU A 8 51.25 -2.12 -60.04
N LEU A 9 51.47 -3.38 -59.67
CA LEU A 9 50.65 -4.13 -58.72
C LEU A 9 51.14 -3.79 -57.30
N VAL A 10 50.42 -2.90 -56.61
CA VAL A 10 50.60 -2.63 -55.18
C VAL A 10 49.90 -3.75 -54.41
N PHE A 11 50.69 -4.66 -53.83
CA PHE A 11 50.20 -5.59 -52.81
C PHE A 11 50.01 -4.82 -51.49
N ALA A 12 48.76 -4.56 -51.12
CA ALA A 12 48.42 -4.19 -49.75
C ALA A 12 48.57 -5.43 -48.86
N PHE A 13 49.46 -5.36 -47.88
CA PHE A 13 49.62 -6.37 -46.83
C PHE A 13 48.34 -6.42 -45.99
N ALA A 14 47.50 -7.45 -46.17
CA ALA A 14 46.47 -7.80 -45.21
C ALA A 14 47.14 -8.49 -44.01
N ALA A 15 47.15 -7.81 -42.85
CA ALA A 15 47.50 -8.43 -41.59
C ALA A 15 46.49 -9.55 -41.26
N PRO A 16 46.89 -10.60 -40.51
CA PRO A 16 45.98 -11.68 -40.15
C PRO A 16 44.91 -11.16 -39.17
N LEU A 17 43.68 -11.01 -39.68
CA LEU A 17 42.49 -10.63 -38.92
C LEU A 17 42.17 -11.74 -37.91
N TRP A 18 42.21 -11.42 -36.62
CA TRP A 18 41.83 -12.36 -35.57
C TRP A 18 40.31 -12.40 -35.42
N ALA A 19 39.77 -13.55 -35.00
CA ALA A 19 38.35 -13.68 -34.74
C ALA A 19 37.94 -12.74 -33.60
N VAL A 20 37.01 -11.83 -33.87
CA VAL A 20 36.48 -10.88 -32.89
C VAL A 20 35.10 -11.32 -32.42
N LYS A 21 34.79 -11.05 -31.15
CA LYS A 21 33.44 -11.31 -30.60
C LYS A 21 32.51 -10.16 -30.99
N VAL A 22 31.44 -10.49 -31.70
CA VAL A 22 30.45 -9.54 -32.21
C VAL A 22 29.04 -10.07 -31.99
N LYS A 23 28.07 -9.16 -31.94
CA LYS A 23 26.65 -9.42 -31.76
C LYS A 23 25.82 -8.65 -32.77
N LEU A 24 24.97 -9.38 -33.47
CA LEU A 24 23.94 -8.81 -34.34
C LEU A 24 22.69 -8.51 -33.53
N LYS A 25 21.98 -7.44 -33.87
CA LYS A 25 20.69 -7.10 -33.24
C LYS A 25 19.62 -8.18 -33.45
N SER A 26 19.76 -8.98 -34.52
CA SER A 26 18.88 -10.09 -34.84
C SER A 26 19.24 -11.40 -34.13
N GLU A 27 20.36 -11.45 -33.42
CA GLU A 27 20.82 -12.64 -32.71
C GLU A 27 20.85 -12.41 -31.19
N ASP A 28 20.38 -13.38 -30.43
CA ASP A 28 20.34 -13.29 -28.96
C ASP A 28 21.73 -13.42 -28.31
N LYS A 29 22.71 -14.00 -29.02
CA LYS A 29 24.04 -14.34 -28.47
C LYS A 29 25.17 -13.76 -29.30
N GLU A 30 26.27 -13.45 -28.61
CA GLU A 30 27.54 -13.12 -29.24
C GLU A 30 28.14 -14.32 -29.98
N PHE A 31 28.89 -14.05 -31.04
CA PHE A 31 29.62 -15.05 -31.79
C PHE A 31 30.99 -14.53 -32.23
N GLU A 32 31.90 -15.46 -32.49
CA GLU A 32 33.22 -15.15 -33.04
C GLU A 32 33.13 -15.02 -34.56
N ALA A 33 33.69 -13.92 -35.08
CA ALA A 33 33.68 -13.58 -36.48
C ALA A 33 35.06 -13.15 -36.96
N ASP A 34 35.52 -13.70 -38.09
CA ASP A 34 36.67 -13.16 -38.80
C ASP A 34 36.16 -12.03 -39.71
N ILE A 35 36.53 -10.78 -39.43
CA ILE A 35 36.14 -9.64 -40.26
C ILE A 35 37.01 -9.66 -41.51
N LEU A 36 36.40 -9.73 -42.69
CA LEU A 36 37.13 -9.80 -43.95
C LEU A 36 37.28 -8.43 -44.59
N LYS A 37 36.21 -7.62 -44.58
CA LYS A 37 36.23 -6.26 -45.13
C LYS A 37 35.08 -5.40 -44.61
N LEU A 38 35.30 -4.09 -44.64
CA LEU A 38 34.31 -3.05 -44.37
C LEU A 38 34.34 -2.04 -45.54
N GLU A 39 33.34 -2.11 -46.42
CA GLU A 39 33.21 -1.26 -47.61
C GLU A 39 31.78 -0.72 -47.69
N ASP A 40 31.62 0.57 -47.99
CA ASP A 40 30.31 1.23 -48.17
C ASP A 40 29.28 0.97 -47.04
N GLY A 41 29.78 0.84 -45.80
CA GLY A 41 28.96 0.57 -44.62
C GLY A 41 28.46 -0.89 -44.49
N GLN A 42 28.93 -1.79 -45.37
CA GLN A 42 28.70 -3.23 -45.30
C GLN A 42 29.91 -3.93 -44.68
N VAL A 43 29.63 -4.86 -43.75
CA VAL A 43 30.64 -5.73 -43.13
C VAL A 43 30.53 -7.10 -43.77
N THR A 44 31.60 -7.55 -44.41
CA THR A 44 31.75 -8.94 -44.80
C THR A 44 32.56 -9.67 -43.73
N TYR A 45 32.00 -10.71 -43.15
CA TYR A 45 32.61 -11.47 -42.07
C TYR A 45 32.39 -12.97 -42.24
N LYS A 46 33.26 -13.77 -41.63
CA LYS A 46 33.17 -15.22 -41.61
C LYS A 46 32.74 -15.71 -40.23
N LYS A 47 31.67 -16.49 -40.17
CA LYS A 47 31.23 -17.21 -38.96
C LYS A 47 31.46 -18.69 -39.18
N GLY A 48 32.55 -19.22 -38.63
CA GLY A 48 33.02 -20.57 -38.91
C GLY A 48 33.44 -20.75 -40.38
N ARG A 49 32.68 -21.51 -41.18
CA ARG A 49 32.95 -21.71 -42.62
C ARG A 49 32.10 -20.84 -43.55
N LYS A 50 31.09 -20.14 -43.01
CA LYS A 50 30.14 -19.36 -43.82
C LYS A 50 30.57 -17.88 -43.84
N GLU A 51 30.63 -17.33 -45.04
CA GLU A 51 30.80 -15.90 -45.27
C GLU A 51 29.44 -15.23 -45.33
N ASN A 52 29.29 -14.11 -44.63
CA ASN A 52 28.07 -13.32 -44.58
C ASN A 52 28.43 -11.86 -44.84
N THR A 53 27.51 -11.12 -45.46
CA THR A 53 27.64 -9.67 -45.63
C THR A 53 26.38 -9.01 -45.10
N VAL A 54 26.54 -8.09 -44.16
CA VAL A 54 25.44 -7.35 -43.52
C VAL A 54 25.83 -5.89 -43.26
N PRO A 55 24.87 -4.95 -43.20
CA PRO A 55 25.12 -3.57 -42.81
C PRO A 55 25.80 -3.47 -41.43
N LEU A 56 26.77 -2.56 -41.26
CA LEU A 56 27.40 -2.30 -39.96
C LEU A 56 26.35 -1.92 -38.90
N ASN A 57 25.29 -1.20 -39.31
CA ASN A 57 24.23 -0.77 -38.40
C ASN A 57 23.38 -1.92 -37.82
N ASP A 58 23.48 -3.13 -38.37
CA ASP A 58 22.77 -4.31 -37.87
C ASP A 58 23.47 -4.94 -36.67
N PHE A 59 24.71 -4.56 -36.40
CA PHE A 59 25.44 -4.93 -35.19
C PHE A 59 25.05 -4.05 -34.00
N GLU A 60 25.20 -4.58 -32.79
CA GLU A 60 25.12 -3.79 -31.57
C GLU A 60 26.26 -2.75 -31.51
N PRO A 61 26.05 -1.58 -30.85
CA PRO A 61 27.04 -0.50 -30.83
C PRO A 61 28.47 -0.95 -30.47
N GLU A 62 28.63 -1.79 -29.44
CA GLU A 62 29.94 -2.30 -29.02
C GLU A 62 30.60 -3.15 -30.12
N SER A 63 29.82 -4.00 -30.79
CA SER A 63 30.30 -4.79 -31.91
C SER A 63 30.66 -3.95 -33.12
N GLN A 64 29.92 -2.86 -33.40
CA GLN A 64 30.28 -1.92 -34.44
C GLN A 64 31.64 -1.25 -34.17
N PHE A 65 31.91 -0.94 -32.90
CA PHE A 65 33.18 -0.38 -32.49
C PHE A 65 34.32 -1.38 -32.67
N VAL A 66 34.16 -2.64 -32.21
CA VAL A 66 35.18 -3.69 -32.35
C VAL A 66 35.51 -3.95 -33.83
N ILE A 67 34.49 -4.05 -34.69
CA ILE A 67 34.67 -4.23 -36.14
C ILE A 67 35.45 -3.06 -36.75
N LYS A 68 35.13 -1.83 -36.34
CA LYS A 68 35.87 -0.67 -36.83
C LYS A 68 37.29 -0.59 -36.28
N ASP A 69 37.50 -0.90 -35.00
CA ASP A 69 38.83 -0.89 -34.35
C ASP A 69 39.79 -1.84 -35.07
N GLU A 70 39.34 -3.06 -35.38
CA GLU A 70 40.12 -4.06 -36.14
C GLU A 70 40.53 -3.56 -37.54
N MET A 71 39.68 -2.75 -38.17
CA MET A 71 39.92 -2.19 -39.51
C MET A 71 40.62 -0.82 -39.48
N THR A 72 40.82 -0.23 -38.29
CA THR A 72 41.46 1.08 -38.12
C THR A 72 42.95 0.89 -37.91
N GLY A 73 43.79 1.65 -38.62
CA GLY A 73 45.23 1.63 -38.40
C GLY A 73 45.63 2.38 -37.12
N ASN A 74 46.94 2.38 -36.84
CA ASN A 74 47.51 3.04 -35.65
C ASN A 74 47.85 4.53 -35.88
N LEU A 75 47.39 5.13 -36.98
CA LEU A 75 47.63 6.54 -37.27
C LEU A 75 46.72 7.44 -36.41
N GLY A 76 47.23 8.57 -35.94
CA GLY A 76 46.50 9.45 -35.02
C GLY A 76 45.15 9.94 -35.56
N HIS A 77 45.09 10.32 -36.85
CA HIS A 77 43.84 10.75 -37.49
C HIS A 77 42.79 9.64 -37.59
N GLU A 78 43.21 8.39 -37.82
CA GLU A 78 42.31 7.23 -37.93
C GLU A 78 41.75 6.86 -36.55
N LEU A 79 42.61 6.79 -35.54
CA LEU A 79 42.22 6.58 -34.15
C LEU A 79 41.29 7.70 -33.64
N LEU A 80 41.53 8.96 -34.02
CA LEU A 80 40.62 10.06 -33.70
C LEU A 80 39.24 9.88 -34.37
N GLY A 81 39.21 9.40 -35.60
CA GLY A 81 37.97 9.06 -36.31
C GLY A 81 37.18 7.94 -35.61
N LEU A 82 37.88 6.90 -35.15
CA LEU A 82 37.30 5.81 -34.37
C LEU A 82 36.79 6.27 -33.00
N ALA A 83 37.53 7.16 -32.33
CA ALA A 83 37.11 7.72 -31.04
C ALA A 83 35.83 8.57 -31.17
N ARG A 84 35.72 9.39 -32.24
CA ARG A 84 34.47 10.11 -32.58
C ARG A 84 33.32 9.15 -32.85
N PHE A 85 33.59 8.07 -33.56
CA PHE A 85 32.58 7.05 -33.82
C PHE A 85 32.06 6.43 -32.51
N ALA A 86 32.95 6.03 -31.60
CA ALA A 86 32.57 5.50 -30.29
C ALA A 86 31.72 6.50 -29.49
N LEU A 87 32.11 7.78 -29.50
CA LEU A 87 31.38 8.86 -28.81
C LEU A 87 29.94 8.98 -29.33
N HIS A 88 29.75 8.99 -30.66
CA HIS A 88 28.43 9.04 -31.28
C HIS A 88 27.56 7.82 -31.01
N ARG A 89 28.15 6.70 -30.56
CA ARG A 89 27.45 5.47 -30.20
C ARG A 89 27.19 5.32 -28.71
N GLY A 90 27.51 6.33 -27.90
CA GLY A 90 27.38 6.26 -26.44
C GLY A 90 28.43 5.39 -25.76
N LEU A 91 29.49 5.00 -26.47
CA LEU A 91 30.56 4.16 -25.97
C LEU A 91 31.67 5.03 -25.37
N TYR A 92 31.33 5.74 -24.29
CA TYR A 92 32.17 6.81 -23.76
C TYR A 92 33.54 6.34 -23.27
N ARG A 93 33.62 5.16 -22.65
CA ARG A 93 34.88 4.57 -22.20
C ARG A 93 35.79 4.24 -23.39
N GLN A 94 35.24 3.60 -24.42
CA GLN A 94 35.95 3.26 -25.65
C GLN A 94 36.41 4.53 -26.37
N ALA A 95 35.55 5.55 -26.45
CA ALA A 95 35.89 6.86 -27.03
C ALA A 95 37.08 7.51 -26.31
N ARG A 96 37.07 7.52 -24.97
CA ARG A 96 38.15 8.07 -24.14
C ARG A 96 39.45 7.32 -24.34
N ASP A 97 39.41 5.99 -24.25
CA ASP A 97 40.60 5.14 -24.30
C ASP A 97 41.24 5.18 -25.71
N THR A 98 40.44 5.24 -26.78
CA THR A 98 40.93 5.40 -28.15
C THR A 98 41.46 6.81 -28.42
N ALA A 99 40.80 7.86 -27.90
CA ALA A 99 41.31 9.23 -28.00
C ALA A 99 42.68 9.37 -27.33
N LYS A 100 42.85 8.75 -26.15
CA LYS A 100 44.13 8.72 -25.43
C LYS A 100 45.25 8.09 -26.25
N LYS A 101 44.96 7.05 -27.05
CA LYS A 101 45.93 6.46 -27.99
C LYS A 101 46.25 7.43 -29.13
N ALA A 102 45.24 8.09 -29.69
CA ALA A 102 45.43 9.08 -30.77
C ALA A 102 46.29 10.27 -30.34
N MET A 103 46.26 10.66 -29.06
CA MET A 103 47.07 11.77 -28.52
C MET A 103 48.59 11.57 -28.62
N LEU A 104 49.05 10.35 -28.90
CA LEU A 104 50.48 10.08 -29.13
C LEU A 104 51.00 10.72 -30.43
N ASP A 105 50.09 11.09 -31.33
CA ASP A 105 50.39 11.83 -32.55
C ASP A 105 50.19 13.34 -32.33
N ASP A 106 51.28 14.10 -32.41
CA ASP A 106 51.28 15.55 -32.19
C ASP A 106 50.35 16.30 -33.16
N ALA A 107 50.07 15.77 -34.35
CA ALA A 107 49.20 16.42 -35.33
C ALA A 107 47.73 16.48 -34.90
N VAL A 108 47.30 15.56 -34.02
CA VAL A 108 45.89 15.44 -33.56
C VAL A 108 45.72 15.59 -32.07
N LYS A 109 46.81 15.77 -31.32
CA LYS A 109 46.85 15.79 -29.86
C LYS A 109 45.77 16.67 -29.22
N ASP A 110 45.62 17.92 -29.66
CA ASP A 110 44.64 18.84 -29.08
C ASP A 110 43.19 18.40 -29.33
N ALA A 111 42.91 17.88 -30.53
CA ALA A 111 41.59 17.39 -30.89
C ALA A 111 41.26 16.09 -30.13
N ALA A 112 42.25 15.22 -29.95
CA ALA A 112 42.13 13.99 -29.19
C ALA A 112 41.93 14.28 -27.69
N GLN A 113 42.65 15.25 -27.12
CA GLN A 113 42.47 15.70 -25.75
C GLN A 113 41.04 16.19 -25.51
N ARG A 114 40.53 17.10 -26.36
CA ARG A 114 39.15 17.61 -26.23
C ARG A 114 38.11 16.48 -26.31
N LEU A 115 38.32 15.50 -27.18
CA LEU A 115 37.41 14.37 -27.30
C LEU A 115 37.47 13.48 -26.06
N MET A 116 38.67 13.24 -25.52
CA MET A 116 38.88 12.50 -24.28
C MET A 116 38.14 13.15 -23.11
N ASP A 117 38.23 14.48 -22.99
CA ASP A 117 37.56 15.25 -21.94
C ASP A 117 36.03 15.17 -22.06
N VAL A 118 35.50 15.32 -23.27
CA VAL A 118 34.05 15.18 -23.53
C VAL A 118 33.57 13.76 -23.21
N ALA A 119 34.31 12.74 -23.64
CA ALA A 119 33.98 11.35 -23.36
C ALA A 119 34.00 11.05 -21.85
N LEU A 120 34.98 11.60 -21.11
CA LEU A 120 35.06 11.44 -19.66
C LEU A 120 33.86 12.08 -18.95
N ILE A 121 33.42 13.27 -19.39
CA ILE A 121 32.25 13.95 -18.81
C ILE A 121 30.98 13.13 -19.05
N LEU A 122 30.76 12.65 -20.27
CA LEU A 122 29.56 11.86 -20.60
C LEU A 122 29.54 10.48 -19.92
N GLU A 123 30.71 9.84 -19.77
CA GLU A 123 30.84 8.62 -18.97
C GLU A 123 30.44 8.87 -17.52
N ALA A 124 30.88 9.98 -16.94
CA ALA A 124 30.57 10.36 -15.56
C ALA A 124 29.09 10.71 -15.37
N ASP A 125 28.47 11.44 -16.31
CA ASP A 125 27.04 11.77 -16.28
C ASP A 125 26.19 10.48 -16.36
N THR A 126 26.54 9.54 -17.24
CA THR A 126 25.82 8.26 -17.35
C THR A 126 25.91 7.43 -16.07
N ALA A 127 27.06 7.46 -15.40
CA ALA A 127 27.25 6.78 -14.12
C ALA A 127 26.46 7.47 -12.99
N LEU A 128 26.40 8.80 -13.00
CA LEU A 128 25.60 9.59 -12.07
C LEU A 128 24.10 9.33 -12.24
N ASP A 129 23.60 9.28 -13.47
CA ASP A 129 22.18 9.03 -13.76
C ASP A 129 21.71 7.71 -13.15
N LYS A 130 22.51 6.64 -13.29
CA LYS A 130 22.20 5.34 -12.65
C LYS A 130 22.17 5.41 -11.12
N ALA A 131 23.01 6.25 -10.53
CA ALA A 131 23.02 6.46 -9.09
C ALA A 131 21.78 7.27 -8.63
N ILE A 132 21.34 8.23 -9.45
CA ILE A 132 20.10 8.98 -9.23
C ILE A 132 18.88 8.05 -9.35
N GLU A 133 18.82 7.17 -10.36
CA GLU A 133 17.76 6.18 -10.49
C GLU A 133 17.63 5.29 -9.23
N ALA A 134 18.76 4.89 -8.63
CA ALA A 134 18.76 4.15 -7.37
C ALA A 134 18.22 4.99 -6.19
N LEU A 135 18.55 6.28 -6.12
CA LEU A 135 17.99 7.19 -5.11
C LEU A 135 16.49 7.39 -5.28
N ASP A 136 16.01 7.57 -6.51
CA ASP A 136 14.59 7.74 -6.83
C ASP A 136 13.79 6.48 -6.49
N ALA A 137 14.41 5.29 -6.65
CA ALA A 137 13.88 4.02 -6.18
C ALA A 137 13.95 3.83 -4.66
N LYS A 138 14.46 4.83 -3.91
CA LYS A 138 14.72 4.78 -2.46
C LYS A 138 15.68 3.67 -2.03
N ASP A 139 16.51 3.19 -2.95
CA ASP A 139 17.53 2.16 -2.71
C ASP A 139 18.85 2.81 -2.30
N VAL A 140 18.87 3.27 -1.05
CA VAL A 140 20.01 4.00 -0.47
C VAL A 140 21.27 3.14 -0.39
N GLU A 141 21.12 1.82 -0.18
CA GLU A 141 22.22 0.86 -0.12
C GLU A 141 22.98 0.73 -1.44
N LYS A 142 22.26 0.77 -2.57
CA LYS A 142 22.91 0.79 -3.90
C LYS A 142 23.39 2.17 -4.29
N ALA A 143 22.62 3.22 -4.00
CA ALA A 143 22.95 4.57 -4.43
C ALA A 143 24.26 5.10 -3.81
N GLY A 144 24.49 4.85 -2.51
CA GLY A 144 25.67 5.35 -1.80
C GLY A 144 27.01 4.94 -2.44
N PRO A 145 27.26 3.62 -2.64
CA PRO A 145 28.45 3.14 -3.33
C PRO A 145 28.60 3.68 -4.75
N MET A 146 27.50 3.82 -5.50
CA MET A 146 27.54 4.32 -6.88
C MET A 146 27.94 5.80 -6.94
N LEU A 147 27.39 6.64 -6.06
CA LEU A 147 27.78 8.05 -5.97
C LEU A 147 29.24 8.19 -5.52
N GLN A 148 29.71 7.32 -4.62
CA GLN A 148 31.11 7.31 -4.19
C GLN A 148 32.06 6.91 -5.33
N ASP A 149 31.69 5.94 -6.17
CA ASP A 149 32.44 5.59 -7.38
C ASP A 149 32.51 6.79 -8.34
N VAL A 150 31.38 7.47 -8.60
CA VAL A 150 31.36 8.66 -9.47
C VAL A 150 32.29 9.75 -8.95
N LYS A 151 32.21 10.07 -7.66
CA LYS A 151 33.05 11.08 -7.01
C LYS A 151 34.54 10.75 -7.09
N THR A 152 34.92 9.50 -6.86
CA THR A 152 36.32 9.08 -6.80
C THR A 152 36.93 8.93 -8.19
N ARG A 153 36.21 8.31 -9.12
CA ARG A 153 36.70 7.96 -10.45
C ARG A 153 36.67 9.12 -11.44
N TYR A 154 35.75 10.07 -11.27
CA TYR A 154 35.56 11.21 -12.17
C TYR A 154 35.74 12.56 -11.47
N ALA A 155 36.66 12.63 -10.49
CA ALA A 155 36.84 13.79 -9.60
C ALA A 155 36.98 15.16 -10.29
N SER A 156 37.40 15.21 -11.55
CA SER A 156 37.55 16.43 -12.35
C SER A 156 36.30 16.83 -13.14
N THR A 157 35.18 16.10 -13.04
CA THR A 157 33.95 16.36 -13.81
C THR A 157 32.86 17.04 -12.98
N PRO A 158 31.92 17.75 -13.62
CA PRO A 158 30.74 18.29 -12.94
C PRO A 158 29.88 17.22 -12.24
N ALA A 159 29.87 15.98 -12.77
CA ALA A 159 29.13 14.87 -12.18
C ALA A 159 29.66 14.49 -10.79
N ALA A 160 30.98 14.55 -10.56
CA ALA A 160 31.57 14.28 -9.25
C ALA A 160 31.13 15.31 -8.19
N LEU A 161 31.00 16.59 -8.56
CA LEU A 161 30.46 17.62 -7.67
C LEU A 161 29.01 17.32 -7.29
N LYS A 162 28.18 16.96 -8.28
CA LYS A 162 26.78 16.57 -8.04
C LYS A 162 26.69 15.33 -7.15
N ALA A 163 27.53 14.33 -7.39
CA ALA A 163 27.59 13.13 -6.57
C ALA A 163 27.94 13.43 -5.11
N ASP A 164 28.88 14.35 -4.87
CA ASP A 164 29.25 14.77 -3.52
C ASP A 164 28.09 15.46 -2.78
N ILE A 165 27.35 16.33 -3.48
CA ILE A 165 26.15 16.97 -2.93
C ILE A 165 25.10 15.90 -2.58
N LEU A 166 24.84 14.94 -3.47
CA LEU A 166 23.87 13.87 -3.23
C LEU A 166 24.28 12.96 -2.06
N LEU A 167 25.57 12.62 -1.94
CA LEU A 167 26.11 11.87 -0.79
C LEU A 167 25.86 12.61 0.53
N SER A 168 26.00 13.94 0.54
CA SER A 168 25.72 14.74 1.74
C SER A 168 24.24 14.67 2.17
N THR A 169 23.33 14.51 1.21
CA THR A 169 21.89 14.39 1.45
C THR A 169 21.42 12.95 1.70
N LEU A 170 22.26 11.96 1.43
CA LEU A 170 21.91 10.54 1.47
C LEU A 170 21.44 10.07 2.86
N LYS A 171 22.07 10.60 3.92
CA LYS A 171 21.62 10.35 5.31
C LYS A 171 20.20 10.83 5.58
N ARG A 172 19.78 11.94 4.96
CA ARG A 172 18.41 12.45 5.11
C ARG A 172 17.42 11.48 4.46
N VAL A 173 17.73 11.02 3.24
CA VAL A 173 16.90 10.03 2.52
C VAL A 173 16.83 8.71 3.30
N GLU A 174 17.94 8.25 3.87
CA GLU A 174 17.96 7.05 4.72
C GLU A 174 17.03 7.17 5.94
N LEU A 175 17.02 8.33 6.60
CA LEU A 175 16.12 8.61 7.72
C LEU A 175 14.66 8.68 7.28
N GLU A 176 14.37 9.25 6.11
CA GLU A 176 13.01 9.30 5.55
C GLU A 176 12.46 7.90 5.22
N VAL A 177 13.30 7.02 4.66
CA VAL A 177 12.92 5.61 4.40
C VAL A 177 12.62 4.88 5.71
N LYS A 178 13.51 4.97 6.70
CA LYS A 178 13.29 4.33 8.01
C LYS A 178 12.07 4.89 8.74
N ALA A 179 11.81 6.19 8.63
CA ALA A 179 10.62 6.80 9.21
C ALA A 179 9.33 6.24 8.57
N ALA A 180 9.31 6.06 7.25
CA ALA A 180 8.18 5.48 6.55
C ALA A 180 7.95 4.00 6.92
N GLU A 181 9.03 3.21 7.06
CA GLU A 181 8.95 1.82 7.52
C GLU A 181 8.36 1.73 8.93
N LEU A 182 8.86 2.55 9.87
CA LEU A 182 8.34 2.61 11.23
C LEU A 182 6.87 3.07 11.28
N GLU A 183 6.45 3.98 10.40
CA GLU A 183 5.06 4.40 10.30
C GLU A 183 4.15 3.25 9.81
N GLU A 184 4.59 2.47 8.83
CA GLU A 184 3.87 1.28 8.39
C GLU A 184 3.79 0.20 9.48
N GLU A 185 4.90 -0.04 10.19
CA GLU A 185 4.92 -0.97 11.33
C GLU A 185 3.99 -0.52 12.44
N ALA A 186 4.00 0.77 12.79
CA ALA A 186 3.08 1.34 13.78
C ALA A 186 1.61 1.19 13.35
N LYS A 187 1.29 1.42 12.07
CA LYS A 187 -0.06 1.21 11.52
C LYS A 187 -0.49 -0.25 11.61
N LYS A 188 0.41 -1.20 11.30
CA LYS A 188 0.12 -2.64 11.43
C LYS A 188 -0.10 -3.03 12.89
N ALA A 189 0.76 -2.58 13.79
CA ALA A 189 0.63 -2.84 15.23
C ALA A 189 -0.68 -2.26 15.81
N GLN A 190 -1.06 -1.05 15.39
CA GLN A 190 -2.34 -0.45 15.78
C GLN A 190 -3.52 -1.27 15.26
N ALA A 191 -3.50 -1.67 13.99
CA ALA A 191 -4.57 -2.47 13.40
C ALA A 191 -4.71 -3.85 14.09
N GLU A 192 -3.59 -4.47 14.48
CA GLU A 192 -3.60 -5.72 15.26
C GLU A 192 -4.18 -5.52 16.67
N ALA A 193 -3.79 -4.43 17.36
CA ALA A 193 -4.34 -4.08 18.67
C ALA A 193 -5.85 -3.81 18.61
N ASP A 194 -6.30 -3.05 17.62
CA ASP A 194 -7.72 -2.75 17.40
C ASP A 194 -8.51 -4.04 17.07
N ALA A 195 -7.96 -4.93 16.25
CA ALA A 195 -8.58 -6.21 15.92
C ALA A 195 -8.70 -7.14 17.15
N ASP A 196 -7.67 -7.17 17.99
CA ASP A 196 -7.70 -7.96 19.22
C ASP A 196 -8.64 -7.37 20.28
N GLU A 197 -8.75 -6.04 20.36
CA GLU A 197 -9.78 -5.40 21.16
C GLU A 197 -11.19 -5.74 20.65
N GLN A 198 -11.41 -5.69 19.33
CA GLN A 198 -12.68 -6.06 18.72
C GLN A 198 -13.07 -7.52 19.01
N LYS A 199 -12.12 -8.47 18.94
CA LYS A 199 -12.36 -9.88 19.32
C LYS A 199 -12.81 -10.01 20.77
N ARG A 200 -12.29 -9.17 21.68
CA ARG A 200 -12.67 -9.17 23.10
C ARG A 200 -14.02 -8.51 23.36
N ARG A 201 -14.40 -7.51 22.56
CA ARG A 201 -15.70 -6.80 22.67
C ARG A 201 -16.86 -7.60 22.10
N ARG A 202 -16.64 -8.32 20.99
CA ARG A 202 -17.67 -9.03 20.23
C ARG A 202 -18.59 -9.94 21.08
N PRO A 203 -18.09 -10.79 21.99
CA PRO A 203 -18.98 -11.62 22.81
C PRO A 203 -19.92 -10.80 23.71
N ILE A 204 -19.50 -9.62 24.14
CA ILE A 204 -20.31 -8.72 24.96
C ILE A 204 -21.31 -7.96 24.08
N ASP A 205 -20.92 -7.55 22.87
CA ASP A 205 -21.85 -6.96 21.89
C ASP A 205 -22.95 -7.97 21.51
N ASP A 206 -22.59 -9.23 21.27
CA ASP A 206 -23.53 -10.31 20.97
C ASP A 206 -24.49 -10.53 22.14
N TRP A 207 -23.97 -10.54 23.38
CA TRP A 207 -24.78 -10.65 24.60
C TRP A 207 -25.74 -9.47 24.80
N LEU A 208 -25.28 -8.23 24.58
CA LEU A 208 -26.13 -7.03 24.68
C LEU A 208 -27.21 -7.03 23.59
N THR A 209 -26.87 -7.47 22.38
CA THR A 209 -27.84 -7.64 21.29
C THR A 209 -28.91 -8.66 21.67
N GLU A 210 -28.52 -9.80 22.25
CA GLU A 210 -29.46 -10.81 22.74
C GLU A 210 -30.40 -10.25 23.82
N LEU A 211 -29.87 -9.47 24.77
CA LEU A 211 -30.70 -8.80 25.78
C LEU A 211 -31.68 -7.81 25.16
N GLU A 212 -31.25 -7.04 24.16
CA GLU A 212 -32.10 -6.09 23.45
C GLU A 212 -33.24 -6.80 22.70
N GLU A 213 -32.95 -7.94 22.05
CA GLU A 213 -33.96 -8.80 21.44
C GLU A 213 -34.94 -9.36 22.47
N GLN A 214 -34.47 -9.78 23.65
CA GLN A 214 -35.34 -10.24 24.73
C GLN A 214 -36.28 -9.13 25.20
N VAL A 215 -35.79 -7.89 25.36
CA VAL A 215 -36.65 -6.73 25.66
C VAL A 215 -37.72 -6.54 24.57
N GLY A 216 -37.35 -6.68 23.30
CA GLY A 216 -38.30 -6.62 22.18
C GLY A 216 -39.40 -7.69 22.26
N LYS A 217 -39.04 -8.95 22.53
CA LYS A 217 -40.01 -10.06 22.69
C LYS A 217 -40.99 -9.83 23.84
N HIS A 218 -40.55 -9.20 24.92
CA HIS A 218 -41.46 -8.83 26.01
C HIS A 218 -42.37 -7.65 25.63
N GLY A 219 -41.95 -6.80 24.70
CA GLY A 219 -42.83 -5.80 24.06
C GLY A 219 -43.96 -6.46 23.28
N ASP A 220 -43.65 -7.50 22.51
CA ASP A 220 -44.67 -8.29 21.80
C ASP A 220 -45.60 -9.01 22.78
N THR A 221 -45.05 -9.59 23.85
CA THR A 221 -45.83 -10.24 24.92
C THR A 221 -46.82 -9.27 25.56
N LYS A 222 -46.41 -8.02 25.79
CA LYS A 222 -47.26 -6.94 26.29
C LYS A 222 -48.36 -6.59 25.30
N ALA A 223 -48.06 -6.51 24.00
CA ALA A 223 -49.05 -6.24 22.97
C ALA A 223 -50.09 -7.39 22.86
N GLU A 224 -49.66 -8.64 22.98
CA GLU A 224 -50.58 -9.79 23.08
C GLU A 224 -51.45 -9.72 24.33
N ALA A 225 -50.87 -9.34 25.47
CA ALA A 225 -51.61 -9.18 26.73
C ALA A 225 -52.68 -8.08 26.62
N ASP A 226 -52.34 -6.94 26.01
CA ASP A 226 -53.27 -5.85 25.71
C ASP A 226 -54.43 -6.36 24.85
N LYS A 227 -54.14 -7.13 23.79
CA LYS A 227 -55.15 -7.72 22.91
C LYS A 227 -56.05 -8.72 23.64
N ASP A 228 -55.46 -9.67 24.37
CA ASP A 228 -56.20 -10.66 25.15
C ASP A 228 -57.14 -9.98 26.16
N CYS A 229 -56.71 -8.89 26.80
CA CYS A 229 -57.56 -8.12 27.72
C CYS A 229 -58.66 -7.32 27.01
N LEU A 230 -58.38 -6.72 25.85
CA LEU A 230 -59.39 -6.04 25.03
C LEU A 230 -60.49 -6.98 24.55
N ASP A 231 -60.13 -8.24 24.26
CA ASP A 231 -61.07 -9.31 23.88
C ASP A 231 -61.80 -9.92 25.10
N ASN A 232 -61.73 -9.28 26.28
CA ASN A 232 -62.28 -9.72 27.57
C ASN A 232 -61.72 -11.06 28.10
N ASN A 233 -60.58 -11.52 27.61
CA ASN A 233 -59.90 -12.73 28.08
C ASN A 233 -58.87 -12.41 29.18
N LEU A 234 -59.34 -11.80 30.28
CA LEU A 234 -58.49 -11.34 31.40
C LEU A 234 -57.65 -12.46 32.02
N SER A 235 -58.16 -13.70 32.09
CA SER A 235 -57.41 -14.84 32.62
C SER A 235 -56.17 -15.21 31.81
N ARG A 236 -56.15 -14.88 30.52
CA ARG A 236 -55.03 -15.14 29.60
C ARG A 236 -54.09 -13.93 29.52
N GLY A 237 -54.64 -12.72 29.52
CA GLY A 237 -53.85 -11.49 29.36
C GLY A 237 -53.11 -11.05 30.64
N LEU A 238 -53.75 -11.15 31.82
CA LEU A 238 -53.17 -10.64 33.06
C LEU A 238 -51.84 -11.31 33.46
N PRO A 239 -51.68 -12.65 33.40
CA PRO A 239 -50.40 -13.28 33.72
C PRO A 239 -49.24 -12.84 32.83
N LYS A 240 -49.52 -12.55 31.55
CA LYS A 240 -48.49 -12.13 30.57
C LYS A 240 -47.82 -10.81 30.95
N TYR A 241 -48.55 -9.86 31.56
CA TYR A 241 -47.92 -8.63 32.05
C TYR A 241 -46.96 -8.91 33.21
N GLN A 242 -47.34 -9.80 34.12
CA GLN A 242 -46.48 -10.20 35.24
C GLN A 242 -45.19 -10.85 34.73
N ASP A 243 -45.32 -11.83 33.83
CA ASP A 243 -44.18 -12.53 33.24
C ASP A 243 -43.23 -11.56 32.51
N ALA A 244 -43.79 -10.64 31.71
CA ALA A 244 -43.01 -9.61 31.03
C ALA A 244 -42.26 -8.70 32.03
N VAL A 245 -42.91 -8.26 33.10
CA VAL A 245 -42.29 -7.40 34.12
C VAL A 245 -41.17 -8.12 34.87
N GLU A 246 -41.38 -9.37 35.29
CA GLU A 246 -40.36 -10.15 36.01
C GLU A 246 -39.14 -10.44 35.13
N ALA A 247 -39.36 -10.79 33.87
CA ALA A 247 -38.29 -11.01 32.92
C ALA A 247 -37.50 -9.72 32.61
N LEU A 248 -38.18 -8.59 32.40
CA LEU A 248 -37.53 -7.30 32.18
C LEU A 248 -36.73 -6.83 33.40
N LYS A 249 -37.24 -7.04 34.63
CA LYS A 249 -36.47 -6.76 35.85
C LYS A 249 -35.20 -7.60 35.92
N THR A 250 -35.29 -8.88 35.56
CA THR A 250 -34.13 -9.79 35.51
C THR A 250 -33.08 -9.29 34.50
N ILE A 251 -33.50 -8.77 33.34
CA ILE A 251 -32.59 -8.17 32.35
C ILE A 251 -31.89 -6.94 32.95
N ARG A 252 -32.64 -6.04 33.60
CA ARG A 252 -32.07 -4.84 34.25
C ARG A 252 -31.08 -5.19 35.36
N ASP A 253 -31.37 -6.21 36.17
CA ASP A 253 -30.46 -6.70 37.20
C ASP A 253 -29.17 -7.28 36.59
N LYS A 254 -29.27 -8.07 35.50
CA LYS A 254 -28.09 -8.56 34.77
C LYS A 254 -27.22 -7.41 34.24
N LEU A 255 -27.81 -6.34 33.71
CA LEU A 255 -27.08 -5.16 33.24
C LEU A 255 -26.39 -4.43 34.41
N LYS A 256 -27.07 -4.30 35.54
CA LYS A 256 -26.55 -3.68 36.76
C LYS A 256 -25.37 -4.46 37.34
N ASP A 257 -25.49 -5.79 37.43
CA ASP A 257 -24.45 -6.67 37.99
C ASP A 257 -23.17 -6.63 37.13
N ASN A 258 -23.30 -6.47 35.82
CA ASN A 258 -22.18 -6.42 34.88
C ASN A 258 -21.67 -5.01 34.57
N ARG A 259 -22.21 -3.97 35.24
CA ARG A 259 -21.97 -2.57 34.88
C ARG A 259 -20.50 -2.15 34.90
N LYS A 260 -19.70 -2.68 35.83
CA LYS A 260 -18.25 -2.39 35.90
C LYS A 260 -17.49 -2.92 34.68
N LEU A 261 -17.82 -4.12 34.23
CA LEU A 261 -17.22 -4.75 33.06
C LEU A 261 -17.58 -3.97 31.79
N LEU A 262 -18.85 -3.58 31.66
CA LEU A 262 -19.35 -2.82 30.52
C LEU A 262 -18.66 -1.45 30.39
N LYS A 263 -18.45 -0.74 31.51
CA LYS A 263 -17.66 0.51 31.53
C LYS A 263 -16.21 0.28 31.12
N TYR A 264 -15.57 -0.75 31.66
CA TYR A 264 -14.18 -1.08 31.32
C TYR A 264 -14.01 -1.45 29.83
N ARG A 265 -15.05 -2.01 29.21
CA ARG A 265 -15.06 -2.40 27.79
C ARG A 265 -15.64 -1.34 26.85
N GLY A 266 -16.08 -0.19 27.37
CA GLY A 266 -16.63 0.92 26.57
C GLY A 266 -18.00 0.65 25.96
N GLN A 267 -18.84 -0.17 26.61
CA GLN A 267 -20.19 -0.58 26.15
C GLN A 267 -21.30 -0.10 27.09
N ASP A 268 -21.00 0.85 27.98
CA ASP A 268 -21.95 1.36 28.97
C ASP A 268 -23.13 2.11 28.35
N GLU A 269 -22.90 2.83 27.25
CA GLU A 269 -23.98 3.51 26.50
C GLU A 269 -24.99 2.53 25.88
N HIS A 270 -24.54 1.39 25.33
CA HIS A 270 -25.47 0.39 24.77
C HIS A 270 -26.28 -0.26 25.87
N ALA A 271 -25.64 -0.61 26.99
CA ALA A 271 -26.32 -1.13 28.15
C ALA A 271 -27.34 -0.14 28.74
N ASP A 272 -27.05 1.17 28.76
CA ASP A 272 -28.02 2.19 29.21
C ASP A 272 -29.26 2.25 28.31
N ARG A 273 -29.08 2.19 26.99
CA ARG A 273 -30.22 2.15 26.06
C ARG A 273 -31.13 0.95 26.31
N ILE A 274 -30.56 -0.21 26.62
CA ILE A 274 -31.33 -1.42 26.94
C ILE A 274 -32.05 -1.26 28.28
N ASP A 275 -31.37 -0.75 29.32
CA ASP A 275 -31.99 -0.51 30.63
C ASP A 275 -33.16 0.48 30.53
N ASP A 276 -32.99 1.55 29.78
CA ASP A 276 -34.03 2.56 29.54
C ASP A 276 -35.24 1.96 28.80
N LYS A 277 -35.00 1.19 27.72
CA LYS A 277 -36.08 0.49 27.00
C LYS A 277 -36.83 -0.47 27.91
N ALA A 278 -36.11 -1.27 28.69
CA ALA A 278 -36.71 -2.21 29.64
C ALA A 278 -37.51 -1.48 30.73
N ARG A 279 -36.99 -0.37 31.26
CA ARG A 279 -37.69 0.45 32.26
C ARG A 279 -39.00 1.01 31.72
N VAL A 280 -38.97 1.62 30.53
CA VAL A 280 -40.18 2.17 29.91
C VAL A 280 -41.23 1.08 29.70
N LEU A 281 -40.83 -0.08 29.19
CA LEU A 281 -41.74 -1.19 28.96
C LEU A 281 -42.33 -1.76 30.27
N ILE A 282 -41.55 -1.84 31.36
CA ILE A 282 -42.08 -2.24 32.67
C ILE A 282 -43.17 -1.26 33.15
N ILE A 283 -42.94 0.05 33.00
CA ILE A 283 -43.90 1.10 33.38
C ILE A 283 -45.19 0.93 32.57
N GLU A 284 -45.09 0.70 31.26
CA GLU A 284 -46.25 0.45 30.40
C GLU A 284 -47.01 -0.82 30.78
N CYS A 285 -46.30 -1.93 31.06
CA CYS A 285 -46.91 -3.17 31.53
C CYS A 285 -47.68 -2.96 32.84
N TYR A 286 -47.08 -2.28 33.82
CA TYR A 286 -47.76 -1.99 35.09
C TYR A 286 -49.02 -1.16 34.89
N TYR A 287 -49.00 -0.18 33.99
CA TYR A 287 -50.17 0.67 33.73
C TYR A 287 -51.29 -0.11 33.06
N SER A 288 -51.00 -0.80 31.95
CA SER A 288 -51.99 -1.64 31.26
C SER A 288 -52.55 -2.72 32.19
N TRP A 289 -51.70 -3.34 33.01
CA TRP A 289 -52.11 -4.37 33.95
C TRP A 289 -53.08 -3.82 35.01
N ALA A 290 -52.71 -2.74 35.70
CA ALA A 290 -53.57 -2.12 36.71
C ALA A 290 -54.89 -1.62 36.10
N SER A 291 -54.86 -1.02 34.91
CA SER A 291 -56.06 -0.51 34.23
C SER A 291 -57.02 -1.63 33.84
N ASN A 292 -56.51 -2.76 33.32
CA ASN A 292 -57.35 -3.91 32.98
C ASN A 292 -57.89 -4.62 34.22
N LEU A 293 -57.13 -4.67 35.33
CA LEU A 293 -57.64 -5.16 36.62
C LEU A 293 -58.77 -4.29 37.16
N TYR A 294 -58.62 -2.96 37.10
CA TYR A 294 -59.65 -2.00 37.49
C TYR A 294 -60.93 -2.18 36.66
N ARG A 295 -60.82 -2.30 35.32
CA ARG A 295 -61.96 -2.58 34.43
C ARG A 295 -62.63 -3.93 34.73
N GLY A 296 -61.84 -4.91 35.13
CA GLY A 296 -62.31 -6.21 35.61
C GLY A 296 -62.84 -6.22 37.05
N GLN A 297 -62.97 -5.05 37.69
CA GLN A 297 -63.45 -4.85 39.06
C GLN A 297 -62.62 -5.59 40.12
N ARG A 298 -61.33 -5.85 39.84
CA ARG A 298 -60.36 -6.45 40.78
C ARG A 298 -59.55 -5.36 41.47
N TYR A 299 -60.22 -4.55 42.28
CA TYR A 299 -59.69 -3.27 42.78
C TYR A 299 -58.52 -3.43 43.76
N ASP A 300 -58.54 -4.45 44.61
CA ASP A 300 -57.48 -4.82 45.56
C ASP A 300 -56.14 -5.10 44.86
N VAL A 301 -56.17 -5.92 43.81
CA VAL A 301 -55.00 -6.27 43.01
C VAL A 301 -54.60 -5.08 42.14
N ALA A 302 -55.56 -4.34 41.58
CA ALA A 302 -55.30 -3.15 40.79
C ALA A 302 -54.55 -2.08 41.60
N ALA A 303 -54.96 -1.84 42.86
CA ALA A 303 -54.29 -0.90 43.77
C ALA A 303 -52.83 -1.29 43.99
N THR A 304 -52.57 -2.59 44.24
CA THR A 304 -51.21 -3.11 44.47
C THR A 304 -50.32 -2.96 43.24
N VAL A 305 -50.84 -3.27 42.05
CA VAL A 305 -50.09 -3.14 40.78
C VAL A 305 -49.87 -1.67 40.43
N CYS A 306 -50.87 -0.81 40.64
CA CYS A 306 -50.77 0.64 40.44
C CYS A 306 -49.71 1.26 41.36
N ALA A 307 -49.67 0.88 42.64
CA ALA A 307 -48.66 1.33 43.58
C ALA A 307 -47.23 0.99 43.12
N LYS A 308 -46.99 -0.24 42.63
CA LYS A 308 -45.69 -0.64 42.07
C LYS A 308 -45.30 0.18 40.83
N GLY A 309 -46.27 0.56 40.00
CA GLY A 309 -46.06 1.48 38.88
C GLY A 309 -45.64 2.88 39.33
N ILE A 310 -46.32 3.43 40.34
CA ILE A 310 -46.00 4.73 40.95
C ILE A 310 -44.62 4.72 41.63
N GLU A 311 -44.24 3.63 42.29
CA GLU A 311 -42.89 3.49 42.85
C GLU A 311 -41.80 3.59 41.77
N MET A 312 -42.09 3.13 40.56
CA MET A 312 -41.15 3.16 39.43
C MET A 312 -41.14 4.50 38.67
N ASP A 313 -42.30 5.17 38.57
CA ASP A 313 -42.42 6.55 38.10
C ASP A 313 -43.46 7.35 38.92
N PRO A 314 -43.02 8.05 39.98
CA PRO A 314 -43.93 8.79 40.87
C PRO A 314 -44.63 9.97 40.22
N LYS A 315 -44.19 10.39 39.03
CA LYS A 315 -44.71 11.56 38.32
C LYS A 315 -45.59 11.19 37.14
N ASP A 316 -45.76 9.90 36.84
CA ASP A 316 -46.62 9.46 35.75
C ASP A 316 -48.09 9.76 36.09
N ARG A 317 -48.64 10.74 35.38
CA ARG A 317 -50.02 11.21 35.57
C ARG A 317 -51.05 10.11 35.34
N ARG A 318 -50.74 9.12 34.50
CA ARG A 318 -51.67 8.02 34.18
C ARG A 318 -51.89 7.14 35.40
N PHE A 319 -50.82 6.79 36.12
CA PHE A 319 -50.92 6.04 37.38
C PHE A 319 -51.58 6.85 38.48
N LEU A 320 -51.24 8.14 38.62
CA LEU A 320 -51.87 9.00 39.62
C LEU A 320 -53.38 9.13 39.40
N SER A 321 -53.82 9.27 38.15
CA SER A 321 -55.25 9.29 37.80
C SER A 321 -55.91 7.94 38.11
N LEU A 322 -55.32 6.84 37.65
CA LEU A 322 -55.87 5.50 37.87
C LEU A 322 -55.95 5.16 39.36
N LYS A 323 -55.01 5.65 40.17
CA LYS A 323 -55.05 5.49 41.62
C LYS A 323 -56.26 6.20 42.23
N VAL A 324 -56.54 7.45 41.84
CA VAL A 324 -57.74 8.16 42.32
C VAL A 324 -59.00 7.37 41.96
N ASP A 325 -59.08 6.88 40.72
CA ASP A 325 -60.21 6.05 40.28
C ASP A 325 -60.33 4.76 41.11
N ILE A 326 -59.22 4.08 41.44
CA ILE A 326 -59.26 2.87 42.28
C ILE A 326 -59.70 3.21 43.72
N ASP A 327 -59.14 4.27 44.31
CA ASP A 327 -59.40 4.69 45.69
C ASP A 327 -60.87 5.12 45.90
N GLU A 328 -61.59 5.52 44.83
CA GLU A 328 -63.05 5.79 44.89
C GLU A 328 -63.90 4.53 45.08
N TYR A 329 -63.45 3.38 44.60
CA TYR A 329 -64.20 2.11 44.64
C TYR A 329 -63.63 1.09 45.63
N TYR A 330 -62.48 1.37 46.23
CA TYR A 330 -61.78 0.45 47.12
C TYR A 330 -61.05 1.21 48.24
N ASP A 331 -61.52 1.04 49.48
CA ASP A 331 -60.81 1.49 50.68
C ASP A 331 -60.08 0.29 51.33
N PRO A 332 -58.74 0.24 51.33
CA PRO A 332 -57.96 -0.82 51.97
C PRO A 332 -58.18 -0.94 53.49
N LEU A 333 -58.81 0.06 54.13
CA LEU A 333 -59.13 0.08 55.56
C LEU A 333 -60.46 -0.59 55.91
N GLU A 334 -61.36 -0.81 54.94
CA GLU A 334 -62.64 -1.48 55.17
C GLU A 334 -62.54 -3.02 55.13
N ASP A 335 -61.48 -3.58 54.53
CA ASP A 335 -61.23 -5.03 54.39
C ASP A 335 -60.30 -5.63 55.48
N ARG A 336 -60.00 -4.88 56.55
CA ARG A 336 -59.27 -5.36 57.75
C ARG A 336 -60.20 -5.54 58.94
#